data_AF-A0A371AZT7-F1
#
_entry.id   AF-A0A371AZT7-F1
#
_cell.length_a   1.000
_cell.length_b   1.000
_cell.length_c   1.000
_cell.angle_alpha   90.00
_cell.angle_beta   90.00
_cell.angle_gamma   90.00
#
_symmetry.space_group_name_H-M   'P 1'
#
loop_
_entity.id
_entity.type
_entity.pdbx_description
1 polymer ?
#
loop_
_entity_poly.entity_id
_entity_poly.type
_entity_poly.pdbx_seq_one_letter_code
_entity_poly.pdbx_strand_id
1 'polypeptide(L)'
;MTRKYRTILLGIVVMIKISIISSPYLKCVIMPQLMEKREMSFQSRTNSDIQNQLLWFSYKDGNIALNYHPILQDKIHNVMYLDKKGSSHEEPGKTLEFSSIMSGSFLVLADNLKLDINGDGNYENIFLCAKTDTNETQGKPNFSTKFKKSNIPIEIIVKNKTSIFVLVYGKPYTGPLSVKSRRGLNKEFSVKSGNISFIDVRDLREGIVVTCKDSQNCVLIGSYIQEKHTLFTLQHAKVMIPFFFIIISVAINVSLICIFRRKIKKVYSNFA
;
A
#
# COMPACT_ATOMS: atom_id res chain seq x y z
N MET A 1 -58.14 6.51 -23.27
CA MET A 1 -56.90 6.90 -22.54
C MET A 1 -56.14 7.93 -23.37
N THR A 2 -56.09 9.18 -22.92
CA THR A 2 -55.55 10.30 -23.70
C THR A 2 -54.04 10.16 -23.92
N ARG A 3 -53.54 10.59 -25.09
CA ARG A 3 -52.13 10.55 -25.53
C ARG A 3 -51.12 10.96 -24.44
N LYS A 4 -51.52 11.84 -23.51
CA LYS A 4 -50.73 12.31 -22.37
C LYS A 4 -50.34 11.20 -21.38
N TYR A 5 -51.26 10.30 -21.04
CA TYR A 5 -50.99 9.21 -20.09
C TYR A 5 -50.03 8.16 -20.67
N ARG A 6 -50.09 7.92 -21.98
CA ARG A 6 -49.14 7.01 -22.66
C ARG A 6 -47.70 7.53 -22.58
N THR A 7 -47.49 8.85 -22.73
CA THR A 7 -46.14 9.44 -22.66
C THR A 7 -45.56 9.42 -21.25
N ILE A 8 -46.39 9.67 -20.23
CA ILE A 8 -45.98 9.61 -18.82
C ILE A 8 -45.64 8.16 -18.43
N LEU A 9 -46.49 7.21 -18.80
CA LEU A 9 -46.27 5.79 -18.53
C LEU A 9 -44.99 5.28 -19.23
N LEU A 10 -44.73 5.72 -20.48
CA LEU A 10 -43.50 5.38 -21.20
C LEU A 10 -42.25 5.94 -20.50
N GLY A 11 -42.33 7.17 -19.98
CA GLY A 11 -41.24 7.79 -19.21
C GLY A 11 -40.93 7.03 -17.92
N ILE A 12 -41.97 6.59 -17.19
CA ILE A 12 -41.81 5.79 -15.96
C ILE A 12 -41.21 4.42 -16.28
N VAL A 13 -41.67 3.74 -17.35
CA VAL A 13 -41.14 2.44 -17.76
C VAL A 13 -39.67 2.54 -18.20
N VAL A 14 -39.28 3.61 -18.90
CA VAL A 14 -37.89 3.87 -19.26
C VAL A 14 -37.01 4.12 -18.04
N MET A 15 -37.49 4.92 -17.08
CA MET A 15 -36.77 5.17 -15.82
C MET A 15 -36.57 3.89 -15.01
N ILE A 16 -37.61 3.05 -14.89
CA ILE A 16 -37.53 1.76 -14.19
C ILE A 16 -36.54 0.81 -14.89
N LYS A 17 -36.58 0.71 -16.22
CA LYS A 17 -35.63 -0.14 -16.97
C LYS A 17 -34.19 0.35 -16.80
N ILE A 18 -33.95 1.65 -16.80
CA ILE A 18 -32.60 2.21 -16.59
C ILE A 18 -32.12 1.94 -15.15
N SER A 19 -32.98 2.09 -14.14
CA SER A 19 -32.64 1.73 -12.75
C SER A 19 -32.30 0.25 -12.59
N ILE A 20 -33.05 -0.65 -13.23
CA ILE A 20 -32.77 -2.10 -13.21
C ILE A 20 -31.46 -2.42 -13.94
N ILE A 21 -31.17 -1.78 -15.09
CA ILE A 21 -29.92 -1.96 -15.83
C ILE A 21 -28.72 -1.41 -15.03
N SER A 22 -28.90 -0.37 -14.22
CA SER A 22 -27.85 0.18 -13.35
C SER A 22 -27.55 -0.66 -12.10
N SER A 23 -28.48 -1.54 -11.69
CA SER A 23 -28.36 -2.40 -10.50
C SER A 23 -27.22 -3.44 -10.54
N PRO A 24 -26.97 -4.20 -11.62
CA PRO A 24 -25.82 -5.10 -11.71
C PRO A 24 -24.46 -4.37 -11.66
N TYR A 25 -24.40 -3.08 -12.02
CA TYR A 25 -23.17 -2.29 -11.92
C TYR A 25 -22.84 -1.86 -10.48
N LEU A 26 -23.83 -1.81 -9.57
CA LEU A 26 -23.56 -1.66 -8.13
C LEU A 26 -22.80 -2.87 -7.57
N LYS A 27 -23.01 -4.08 -8.12
CA LYS A 27 -22.24 -5.28 -7.73
C LYS A 27 -20.80 -5.26 -8.26
N CYS A 28 -20.55 -4.53 -9.35
CA CYS A 28 -19.22 -4.40 -9.96
C CYS A 28 -18.25 -3.54 -9.11
N VAL A 29 -18.76 -2.80 -8.12
CA VAL A 29 -17.95 -2.06 -7.13
C VAL A 29 -17.10 -3.01 -6.27
N ILE A 30 -17.45 -4.31 -6.23
CA ILE A 30 -16.70 -5.36 -5.52
C ILE A 30 -15.87 -6.18 -6.53
N MET A 31 -15.08 -5.53 -7.40
CA MET A 31 -14.04 -6.28 -8.12
C MET A 31 -12.88 -6.56 -7.16
N PRO A 32 -12.41 -7.82 -7.05
CA PRO A 32 -11.16 -8.10 -6.37
C PRO A 32 -10.04 -7.33 -7.08
N GLN A 33 -9.29 -6.55 -6.31
CA GLN A 33 -8.17 -5.78 -6.80
C GLN A 33 -7.11 -6.77 -7.32
N LEU A 34 -6.94 -6.79 -8.64
CA LEU A 34 -5.83 -7.47 -9.29
C LEU A 34 -4.63 -6.54 -9.16
N MET A 35 -3.58 -7.01 -8.50
CA MET A 35 -2.28 -6.36 -8.57
C MET A 35 -1.88 -6.24 -10.03
N GLU A 36 -1.53 -5.03 -10.44
CA GLU A 36 -0.88 -4.83 -11.73
C GLU A 36 0.42 -5.60 -11.75
N LYS A 37 0.79 -6.13 -12.93
CA LYS A 37 2.08 -6.79 -13.11
C LYS A 37 3.17 -5.76 -12.78
N ARG A 38 3.90 -6.01 -11.70
CA ARG A 38 5.00 -5.19 -11.19
C ARG A 38 6.22 -6.08 -11.05
N GLU A 39 7.39 -5.48 -11.13
CA GLU A 39 8.66 -6.16 -10.92
C GLU A 39 9.41 -5.51 -9.77
N MET A 40 10.08 -6.35 -8.96
CA MET A 40 11.05 -5.87 -7.99
C MET A 40 12.43 -5.81 -8.61
N SER A 41 12.99 -4.60 -8.67
CA SER A 41 14.39 -4.39 -9.09
C SER A 41 15.33 -4.33 -7.89
N PHE A 42 16.58 -4.75 -8.08
CA PHE A 42 17.59 -4.79 -7.03
C PHE A 42 18.73 -3.85 -7.41
N GLN A 43 19.02 -2.88 -6.54
CA GLN A 43 19.91 -1.76 -6.88
C GLN A 43 20.96 -1.55 -5.79
N SER A 44 22.23 -1.76 -6.15
CA SER A 44 23.35 -1.39 -5.30
C SER A 44 23.53 0.13 -5.33
N ARG A 45 23.48 0.78 -4.17
CA ARG A 45 23.61 2.24 -4.05
C ARG A 45 24.46 2.62 -2.85
N THR A 46 25.41 3.51 -3.06
CA THR A 46 26.12 4.20 -1.97
C THR A 46 25.26 5.38 -1.52
N ASN A 47 24.85 5.35 -0.26
CA ASN A 47 24.26 6.50 0.41
C ASN A 47 25.33 7.07 1.34
N SER A 48 25.50 8.39 1.38
CA SER A 48 26.53 9.04 2.20
C SER A 48 26.33 8.83 3.70
N ASP A 49 25.15 8.35 4.11
CA ASP A 49 24.75 8.13 5.48
C ASP A 49 24.65 6.62 5.79
N ILE A 50 25.82 5.96 5.82
CA ILE A 50 26.00 4.50 6.04
C ILE A 50 25.29 4.04 7.32
N GLN A 51 25.21 4.90 8.34
CA GLN A 51 24.65 4.58 9.64
C GLN A 51 23.14 4.27 9.62
N ASN A 52 22.41 4.77 8.62
CA ASN A 52 20.95 4.77 8.69
C ASN A 52 20.28 3.97 7.57
N GLN A 53 20.92 3.72 6.43
CA GLN A 53 20.26 3.05 5.30
C GLN A 53 21.21 2.09 4.56
N LEU A 54 21.42 0.91 5.15
CA LEU A 54 22.16 -0.18 4.50
C LEU A 54 21.26 -1.06 3.61
N LEU A 55 19.99 -1.22 3.96
CA LEU A 55 19.01 -2.04 3.22
C LEU A 55 17.64 -1.38 3.28
N TRP A 56 17.03 -1.04 2.15
CA TRP A 56 15.73 -0.39 2.12
C TRP A 56 14.95 -0.57 0.82
N PHE A 57 13.63 -0.61 0.92
CA PHE A 57 12.75 -0.53 -0.23
C PHE A 57 12.51 0.91 -0.68
N SER A 58 12.22 1.09 -1.95
CA SER A 58 11.73 2.36 -2.51
C SER A 58 10.67 2.11 -3.58
N TYR A 59 9.75 3.05 -3.73
CA TYR A 59 8.78 3.06 -4.82
C TYR A 59 9.20 4.09 -5.87
N LYS A 60 9.27 3.67 -7.14
CA LYS A 60 9.48 4.57 -8.28
C LYS A 60 8.63 4.12 -9.46
N ASP A 61 7.82 5.02 -10.01
CA ASP A 61 6.99 4.78 -11.19
C ASP A 61 6.07 3.54 -11.06
N GLY A 62 5.54 3.29 -9.85
CA GLY A 62 4.68 2.13 -9.56
C GLY A 62 5.43 0.81 -9.33
N ASN A 63 6.75 0.78 -9.52
CA ASN A 63 7.59 -0.38 -9.26
C ASN A 63 8.21 -0.33 -7.87
N ILE A 64 8.54 -1.50 -7.34
CA ILE A 64 9.28 -1.66 -6.08
C ILE A 64 10.74 -1.87 -6.42
N ALA A 65 11.64 -1.18 -5.72
CA ALA A 65 13.07 -1.44 -5.79
C ALA A 65 13.60 -1.75 -4.40
N LEU A 66 14.33 -2.86 -4.26
CA LEU A 66 15.18 -3.10 -3.11
C LEU A 66 16.52 -2.43 -3.37
N ASN A 67 16.87 -1.48 -2.52
CA ASN A 67 18.17 -0.82 -2.54
C ASN A 67 19.01 -1.34 -1.38
N TYR A 68 20.30 -1.50 -1.63
CA TYR A 68 21.23 -1.96 -0.62
C TYR A 68 22.60 -1.30 -0.80
N HIS A 69 23.32 -1.15 0.30
CA HIS A 69 24.72 -0.72 0.27
C HIS A 69 25.58 -1.82 -0.37
N PRO A 70 26.63 -1.50 -1.16
CA PRO A 70 27.47 -2.50 -1.83
C PRO A 70 28.03 -3.61 -0.91
N ILE A 71 28.25 -3.29 0.38
CA ILE A 71 28.69 -4.26 1.39
C ILE A 71 27.71 -5.45 1.59
N LEU A 72 26.46 -5.32 1.14
CA LEU A 72 25.43 -6.34 1.25
C LEU A 72 25.24 -7.17 -0.02
N GLN A 73 26.04 -6.94 -1.08
CA GLN A 73 25.78 -7.52 -2.41
C GLN A 73 25.64 -9.05 -2.42
N ASP A 74 26.40 -9.72 -1.55
CA ASP A 74 26.41 -11.18 -1.40
C ASP A 74 25.82 -11.64 -0.04
N LYS A 75 25.10 -10.74 0.63
CA LYS A 75 24.48 -10.96 1.94
C LYS A 75 22.95 -11.05 1.86
N ILE A 76 22.39 -10.84 0.67
CA ILE A 76 20.95 -10.85 0.40
C ILE A 76 20.65 -12.03 -0.53
N HIS A 77 19.97 -13.03 0.00
CA HIS A 77 19.71 -14.30 -0.70
C HIS A 77 18.28 -14.41 -1.22
N ASN A 78 17.31 -14.12 -0.35
CA ASN A 78 15.89 -14.37 -0.60
C ASN A 78 15.05 -13.12 -0.35
N VAL A 79 13.95 -13.00 -1.10
CA VAL A 79 12.85 -12.09 -0.78
C VAL A 79 11.71 -12.91 -0.19
N MET A 80 11.21 -12.45 0.94
CA MET A 80 10.02 -13.00 1.56
C MET A 80 8.79 -12.20 1.11
N TYR A 81 7.70 -12.89 0.83
CA TYR A 81 6.41 -12.25 0.57
C TYR A 81 5.27 -12.95 1.33
N LEU A 82 4.17 -12.23 1.55
CA LEU A 82 2.93 -12.82 2.05
C LEU A 82 1.97 -13.08 0.89
N ASP A 83 1.30 -14.24 0.91
CA ASP A 83 0.14 -14.46 0.04
C ASP A 83 -1.10 -13.76 0.59
N LYS A 84 -2.18 -13.72 -0.20
CA LYS A 84 -3.48 -13.13 0.22
C LYS A 84 -4.13 -13.82 1.42
N LYS A 85 -3.69 -15.03 1.81
CA LYS A 85 -4.13 -15.76 3.01
C LYS A 85 -3.24 -15.44 4.23
N GLY A 86 -2.16 -14.68 4.05
CA GLY A 86 -1.19 -14.33 5.09
C GLY A 86 -0.15 -15.41 5.36
N SER A 87 0.05 -16.36 4.45
CA SER A 87 1.16 -17.33 4.53
C SER A 87 2.44 -16.70 4.00
N SER A 88 3.56 -16.97 4.65
CA SER A 88 4.87 -16.47 4.24
C SER A 88 5.54 -17.43 3.27
N HIS A 89 6.05 -16.90 2.16
CA HIS A 89 6.78 -17.60 1.12
C HIS A 89 8.14 -16.93 0.92
N GLU A 90 9.12 -17.67 0.41
CA GLU A 90 10.44 -17.15 0.09
C GLU A 90 10.77 -17.47 -1.35
N GLU A 91 11.32 -16.50 -2.06
CA GLU A 91 11.80 -16.66 -3.43
C GLU A 91 13.29 -16.36 -3.48
N PRO A 92 14.10 -17.25 -4.06
CA PRO A 92 15.51 -17.01 -4.26
C PRO A 92 15.72 -15.95 -5.35
N GLY A 93 16.71 -15.09 -5.15
CA GLY A 93 17.25 -14.27 -6.23
C GLY A 93 16.89 -12.78 -6.19
N LYS A 94 17.49 -12.07 -7.15
CA LYS A 94 17.55 -10.60 -7.26
C LYS A 94 16.49 -10.01 -8.20
N THR A 95 15.41 -10.75 -8.45
CA THR A 95 14.27 -10.31 -9.26
C THR A 95 13.03 -11.07 -8.82
N LEU A 96 11.99 -10.36 -8.41
CA LEU A 96 10.69 -10.93 -8.05
C LEU A 96 9.63 -10.39 -8.99
N GLU A 97 9.01 -11.25 -9.79
CA GLU A 97 7.81 -10.92 -10.57
C GLU A 97 6.57 -11.01 -9.71
N PHE A 98 5.72 -9.97 -9.73
CA PHE A 98 4.56 -9.92 -8.87
C PHE A 98 3.45 -10.79 -9.46
N SER A 99 3.00 -11.77 -8.68
CA SER A 99 1.90 -12.64 -9.05
C SER A 99 0.62 -12.25 -8.31
N SER A 100 -0.53 -12.61 -8.88
CA SER A 100 -1.85 -12.27 -8.33
C SER A 100 -2.16 -12.91 -6.96
N ILE A 101 -1.33 -13.88 -6.53
CA ILE A 101 -1.42 -14.55 -5.24
C ILE A 101 -0.75 -13.77 -4.10
N MET A 102 0.18 -12.87 -4.43
CA MET A 102 0.86 -12.03 -3.45
C MET A 102 -0.10 -11.01 -2.86
N SER A 103 0.01 -10.76 -1.56
CA SER A 103 -0.79 -9.74 -0.88
C SER A 103 -0.24 -8.34 -1.10
N GLY A 104 1.06 -8.20 -1.36
CA GLY A 104 1.73 -6.90 -1.41
C GLY A 104 2.50 -6.53 -0.15
N SER A 105 2.82 -7.49 0.71
CA SER A 105 3.75 -7.32 1.82
C SER A 105 5.03 -8.09 1.52
N PHE A 106 6.16 -7.38 1.53
CA PHE A 106 7.48 -7.91 1.18
C PHE A 106 8.48 -7.63 2.28
N LEU A 107 9.38 -8.58 2.53
CA LEU A 107 10.43 -8.45 3.53
C LEU A 107 11.72 -9.08 3.00
N VAL A 108 12.85 -8.44 3.28
CA VAL A 108 14.19 -8.93 2.94
C VAL A 108 15.05 -8.86 4.19
N LEU A 109 15.81 -9.94 4.41
CA LEU A 109 16.82 -10.04 5.44
C LEU A 109 18.19 -10.03 4.78
N ALA A 110 19.16 -9.39 5.43
CA ALA A 110 20.57 -9.61 5.11
C ALA A 110 21.20 -10.52 6.17
N ASP A 111 22.23 -11.26 5.76
CA ASP A 111 23.09 -11.99 6.70
C ASP A 111 23.70 -11.05 7.75
N ASN A 112 24.07 -11.62 8.90
CA ASN A 112 24.72 -10.89 9.98
C ASN A 112 26.00 -10.20 9.48
N LEU A 113 26.16 -8.93 9.87
CA LEU A 113 27.31 -8.11 9.57
C LEU A 113 28.04 -7.76 10.86
N LYS A 114 29.36 -7.66 10.77
CA LYS A 114 30.18 -7.15 11.86
C LYS A 114 30.82 -5.85 11.41
N LEU A 115 30.30 -4.72 11.87
CA LEU A 115 30.73 -3.37 11.47
C LEU A 115 30.75 -2.47 12.70
N ASP A 116 31.66 -1.51 12.71
CA ASP A 116 31.65 -0.38 13.63
C ASP A 116 30.72 0.70 13.04
N ILE A 117 29.47 0.75 13.51
CA ILE A 117 28.47 1.66 12.94
C ILE A 117 28.58 3.07 13.51
N ASN A 118 29.06 3.21 14.74
CA ASN A 118 29.13 4.48 15.45
C ASN A 118 30.51 5.17 15.36
N GLY A 119 31.51 4.47 14.82
CA GLY A 119 32.89 4.95 14.64
C GLY A 119 33.70 4.95 15.93
N ASP A 120 33.29 4.19 16.96
CA ASP A 120 33.97 4.15 18.26
C ASP A 120 35.11 3.12 18.34
N GLY A 121 35.36 2.40 17.25
CA GLY A 121 36.38 1.36 17.13
C GLY A 121 35.91 -0.03 17.58
N ASN A 122 34.71 -0.17 18.14
CA ASN A 122 34.13 -1.46 18.53
C ASN A 122 33.18 -1.96 17.44
N TYR A 123 33.45 -3.17 16.96
CA TYR A 123 32.58 -3.81 15.98
C TYR A 123 31.34 -4.41 16.66
N GLU A 124 30.16 -4.03 16.16
CA GLU A 124 28.90 -4.64 16.59
C GLU A 124 28.39 -5.69 15.61
N ASN A 125 27.63 -6.66 16.11
CA ASN A 125 26.85 -7.57 15.28
C ASN A 125 25.56 -6.87 14.87
N ILE A 126 25.31 -6.80 13.56
CA ILE A 126 24.21 -6.04 12.97
C ILE A 126 23.32 -6.98 12.18
N PHE A 127 22.03 -6.94 12.50
CA PHE A 127 20.97 -7.60 11.74
C PHE A 127 20.15 -6.57 10.99
N LEU A 128 20.02 -6.76 9.68
CA LEU A 128 19.30 -5.85 8.80
C LEU A 128 18.02 -6.50 8.28
N CYS A 129 16.96 -5.73 8.29
CA CYS A 129 15.69 -6.08 7.67
C CYS A 129 15.16 -4.88 6.88
N ALA A 130 14.62 -5.13 5.70
CA ALA A 130 13.79 -4.15 4.99
C ALA A 130 12.42 -4.75 4.78
N LYS A 131 11.38 -3.96 5.03
CA LYS A 131 10.00 -4.35 4.80
C LYS A 131 9.23 -3.25 4.08
N THR A 132 8.27 -3.65 3.25
CA THR A 132 7.33 -2.72 2.66
C THR A 132 5.96 -3.35 2.49
N ASP A 133 4.93 -2.52 2.63
CA ASP A 133 3.55 -2.87 2.33
C ASP A 133 3.06 -1.95 1.21
N THR A 134 2.36 -2.55 0.24
CA THR A 134 1.68 -1.82 -0.85
C THR A 134 0.40 -1.17 -0.36
N ASN A 135 -0.20 -0.32 -1.20
CA ASN A 135 -1.52 0.26 -0.99
C ASN A 135 -2.63 -0.78 -0.77
N GLU A 136 -2.42 -2.02 -1.19
CA GLU A 136 -3.38 -3.11 -1.01
C GLU A 136 -3.42 -3.64 0.42
N THR A 137 -2.29 -3.67 1.14
CA THR A 137 -2.17 -4.29 2.47
C THR A 137 -1.94 -3.29 3.60
N GLN A 138 -1.29 -2.16 3.33
CA GLN A 138 -0.83 -1.22 4.36
C GLN A 138 -1.95 -0.76 5.30
N GLY A 139 -1.81 -1.04 6.60
CA GLY A 139 -2.71 -0.57 7.66
C GLY A 139 -4.18 -1.01 7.51
N LYS A 140 -4.47 -2.05 6.71
CA LYS A 140 -5.83 -2.58 6.53
C LYS A 140 -6.09 -3.74 7.50
N PRO A 141 -7.21 -3.75 8.23
CA PRO A 141 -7.49 -4.79 9.24
C PRO A 141 -7.70 -6.18 8.63
N ASN A 142 -8.12 -6.25 7.36
CA ASN A 142 -8.44 -7.51 6.69
C ASN A 142 -7.20 -8.24 6.14
N PHE A 143 -6.02 -7.61 6.17
CA PHE A 143 -4.79 -8.20 5.69
C PHE A 143 -3.77 -8.28 6.82
N SER A 144 -3.29 -9.49 7.11
CA SER A 144 -2.12 -9.64 7.98
C SER A 144 -0.88 -9.25 7.19
N THR A 145 -0.19 -8.20 7.62
CA THR A 145 1.16 -7.87 7.11
C THR A 145 2.27 -8.43 7.98
N LYS A 146 1.93 -9.22 9.02
CA LYS A 146 2.89 -9.90 9.88
C LYS A 146 3.42 -11.18 9.23
N PHE A 147 4.73 -11.32 9.16
CA PHE A 147 5.38 -12.58 8.81
C PHE A 147 5.43 -13.52 10.03
N LYS A 148 4.96 -14.76 9.86
CA LYS A 148 4.87 -15.74 10.96
C LYS A 148 6.16 -16.57 11.10
N LYS A 149 7.33 -15.96 10.92
CA LYS A 149 8.62 -16.61 11.12
C LYS A 149 9.36 -16.02 12.32
N SER A 150 9.92 -16.90 13.16
CA SER A 150 10.67 -16.53 14.36
C SER A 150 12.10 -16.06 14.10
N ASN A 151 12.65 -16.37 12.92
CA ASN A 151 14.01 -15.99 12.53
C ASN A 151 14.14 -14.55 12.02
N ILE A 152 13.04 -13.78 11.97
CA ILE A 152 13.06 -12.37 11.56
C ILE A 152 13.55 -11.54 12.75
N PRO A 153 14.75 -10.93 12.70
CA PRO A 153 15.35 -10.27 13.86
C PRO A 153 14.54 -9.06 14.31
N ILE A 154 14.09 -8.25 13.35
CA ILE A 154 13.21 -7.11 13.57
C ILE A 154 12.17 -7.04 12.46
N GLU A 155 10.92 -6.82 12.84
CA GLU A 155 9.81 -6.64 11.91
C GLU A 155 9.01 -5.39 12.28
N ILE A 156 8.79 -4.52 11.29
CA ILE A 156 7.99 -3.30 11.44
C ILE A 156 6.64 -3.54 10.78
N ILE A 157 5.55 -3.27 11.50
CA ILE A 157 4.18 -3.47 11.02
C ILE A 157 3.42 -2.16 11.17
N VAL A 158 2.85 -1.65 10.08
CA VAL A 158 1.95 -0.49 10.14
C VAL A 158 0.56 -0.96 10.61
N LYS A 159 0.12 -0.48 11.78
CA LYS A 159 -1.22 -0.79 12.32
C LYS A 159 -2.30 0.11 11.76
N ASN A 160 -1.99 1.39 11.61
CA ASN A 160 -2.86 2.41 11.04
C ASN A 160 -1.98 3.46 10.35
N LYS A 161 -2.58 4.53 9.82
CA LYS A 161 -1.84 5.57 9.08
C LYS A 161 -0.71 6.26 9.87
N THR A 162 -0.71 6.21 11.20
CA THR A 162 0.20 7.01 12.06
C THR A 162 0.89 6.20 13.16
N SER A 163 0.74 4.88 13.15
CA SER A 163 1.24 4.01 14.21
C SER A 163 1.89 2.77 13.61
N ILE A 164 3.06 2.43 14.16
CA ILE A 164 3.78 1.21 13.86
C ILE A 164 3.84 0.29 15.07
N PHE A 165 4.08 -0.98 14.79
CA PHE A 165 4.26 -2.03 15.75
C PHE A 165 5.55 -2.76 15.43
N VAL A 166 6.47 -2.81 16.38
CA VAL A 166 7.79 -3.40 16.23
C VAL A 166 7.81 -4.73 16.95
N LEU A 167 8.16 -5.77 16.20
CA LEU A 167 8.44 -7.10 16.72
C LEU A 167 9.95 -7.37 16.64
N VAL A 168 10.48 -8.07 17.64
CA VAL A 168 11.83 -8.62 17.64
C VAL A 168 11.72 -10.13 17.86
N TYR A 169 12.27 -10.91 16.94
CA TYR A 169 12.13 -12.38 16.90
C TYR A 169 10.68 -12.86 17.09
N GLY A 170 9.74 -12.18 16.41
CA GLY A 170 8.30 -12.49 16.44
C GLY A 170 7.52 -12.04 17.68
N LYS A 171 8.20 -11.45 18.69
CA LYS A 171 7.59 -10.97 19.95
C LYS A 171 7.54 -9.43 20.01
N PRO A 172 6.53 -8.81 20.67
CA PRO A 172 6.45 -7.36 20.80
C PRO A 172 7.68 -6.79 21.52
N TYR A 173 8.33 -5.80 20.91
CA TYR A 173 9.53 -5.20 21.47
C TYR A 173 9.23 -4.37 22.74
N THR A 174 10.10 -4.44 23.74
CA THR A 174 10.04 -3.59 24.92
C THR A 174 11.44 -3.07 25.22
N GLY A 175 11.60 -1.75 25.27
CA GLY A 175 12.90 -1.11 25.44
C GLY A 175 13.03 0.21 24.67
N PRO A 176 14.21 0.84 24.75
CA PRO A 176 14.53 2.03 23.94
C PRO A 176 14.72 1.65 22.47
N LEU A 177 14.18 2.46 21.57
CA LEU A 177 14.48 2.36 20.14
C LEU A 177 14.50 3.74 19.48
N SER A 178 15.33 3.89 18.46
CA SER A 178 15.41 5.10 17.65
C SER A 178 14.59 4.92 16.37
N VAL A 179 13.81 5.94 16.00
CA VAL A 179 13.15 6.04 14.69
C VAL A 179 13.69 7.24 13.96
N LYS A 180 14.16 7.02 12.73
CA LYS A 180 14.63 8.06 11.82
C LYS A 180 13.85 8.06 10.50
N SER A 181 13.67 9.22 9.88
CA SER A 181 13.12 9.35 8.51
C SER A 181 14.00 10.26 7.66
N ARG A 182 13.92 10.10 6.33
CA ARG A 182 14.61 11.02 5.39
C ARG A 182 14.12 12.46 5.47
N ARG A 183 12.94 12.69 6.05
CA ARG A 183 12.37 14.04 6.22
C ARG A 183 12.87 14.74 7.49
N GLY A 184 13.78 14.11 8.24
CA GLY A 184 14.38 14.68 9.45
C GLY A 184 13.73 14.23 10.75
N LEU A 185 12.81 13.24 10.73
CA LEU A 185 12.44 12.57 11.97
C LEU A 185 13.71 11.91 12.54
N ASN A 186 14.03 12.20 13.79
CA ASN A 186 15.08 11.53 14.55
C ASN A 186 14.68 11.57 16.02
N LYS A 187 14.08 10.49 16.50
CA LYS A 187 13.51 10.46 17.86
C LYS A 187 13.70 9.10 18.49
N GLU A 188 14.07 9.10 19.77
CA GLU A 188 14.09 7.91 20.60
C GLU A 188 12.74 7.72 21.29
N PHE A 189 12.28 6.48 21.35
CA PHE A 189 11.04 6.07 22.00
C PHE A 189 11.35 5.02 23.05
N SER A 190 10.80 5.20 24.25
CA SER A 190 10.71 4.13 25.23
C SER A 190 9.43 3.34 24.95
N VAL A 191 9.57 2.16 24.37
CA VAL A 191 8.45 1.37 23.87
C VAL A 191 8.08 0.30 24.89
N LYS A 192 6.80 0.25 25.23
CA LYS A 192 6.17 -0.85 25.98
C LYS A 192 5.19 -1.53 25.03
N SER A 193 5.26 -2.85 24.90
CA SER A 193 4.39 -3.67 24.01
C SER A 193 4.58 -3.48 22.50
N GLY A 194 5.70 -2.94 22.03
CA GLY A 194 6.02 -2.81 20.61
C GLY A 194 5.30 -1.69 19.86
N ASN A 195 4.34 -0.99 20.48
CA ASN A 195 3.56 0.06 19.83
C ASN A 195 4.28 1.42 19.83
N ILE A 196 4.32 2.07 18.67
CA ILE A 196 4.75 3.46 18.52
C ILE A 196 3.66 4.23 17.79
N SER A 197 3.27 5.36 18.35
CA SER A 197 2.23 6.24 17.81
C SER A 197 2.82 7.59 17.42
N PHE A 198 2.02 8.38 16.68
CA PHE A 198 2.35 9.75 16.26
C PHE A 198 3.52 9.84 15.27
N ILE A 199 3.65 8.87 14.38
CA ILE A 199 4.54 8.97 13.21
C ILE A 199 3.75 9.63 12.07
N ASP A 200 4.30 10.69 11.46
CA ASP A 200 3.67 11.34 10.31
C ASP A 200 3.58 10.34 9.14
N VAL A 201 2.42 10.26 8.51
CA VAL A 201 2.19 9.44 7.30
C VAL A 201 3.25 9.73 6.23
N ARG A 202 3.67 11.00 6.12
CA ARG A 202 4.70 11.42 5.17
C ARG A 202 6.06 10.82 5.48
N ASP A 203 6.40 10.59 6.76
CA ASP A 203 7.63 9.88 7.14
C ASP A 203 7.56 8.40 6.73
N LEU A 204 6.43 7.74 6.99
CA LEU A 204 6.22 6.35 6.54
C LEU A 204 6.34 6.21 5.01
N ARG A 205 5.88 7.21 4.27
CA ARG A 205 5.91 7.25 2.80
C ARG A 205 7.27 7.57 2.18
N GLU A 206 8.12 8.31 2.88
CA GLU A 206 9.52 8.53 2.45
C GLU A 206 10.47 7.44 2.98
N GLY A 207 9.97 6.62 3.90
CA GLY A 207 10.71 5.55 4.54
C GLY A 207 11.21 5.97 5.92
N ILE A 208 11.03 5.06 6.88
CA ILE A 208 11.57 5.13 8.22
C ILE A 208 12.60 4.04 8.44
N VAL A 209 13.47 4.26 9.41
CA VAL A 209 14.45 3.31 9.91
C VAL A 209 14.25 3.21 11.40
N VAL A 210 14.12 1.99 11.91
CA VAL A 210 14.00 1.68 13.32
C VAL A 210 15.26 0.95 13.74
N THR A 211 15.94 1.48 14.75
CA THR A 211 17.15 0.87 15.33
C THR A 211 16.91 0.56 16.79
N CYS A 212 17.18 -0.67 17.20
CA CYS A 212 17.16 -1.07 18.60
C CYS A 212 18.26 -2.10 18.90
N LYS A 213 18.42 -2.43 20.17
CA LYS A 213 19.32 -3.49 20.62
C LYS A 213 18.54 -4.66 21.18
N ASP A 214 19.03 -5.87 20.94
CA ASP A 214 18.50 -7.08 21.56
C ASP A 214 19.16 -7.36 22.93
N SER A 215 18.74 -8.45 23.58
CA SER A 215 19.26 -8.86 24.89
C SER A 215 20.74 -9.26 24.86
N GLN A 216 21.30 -9.55 23.68
CA GLN A 216 22.70 -9.91 23.48
C GLN A 216 23.54 -8.70 23.02
N ASN A 217 22.97 -7.49 23.08
CA ASN A 217 23.59 -6.24 22.62
C ASN A 217 23.89 -6.23 21.10
N CYS A 218 23.21 -7.06 20.30
CA CYS A 218 23.24 -6.95 18.85
C CYS A 218 22.39 -5.78 18.39
N VAL A 219 22.84 -5.09 17.33
CA VAL A 219 22.13 -3.96 16.74
C VAL A 219 21.15 -4.47 15.69
N LEU A 220 19.87 -4.19 15.89
CA LEU A 220 18.80 -4.55 14.97
C LEU A 220 18.35 -3.30 14.21
N ILE A 221 18.44 -3.33 12.89
CA ILE A 221 18.04 -2.20 12.03
C ILE A 221 16.98 -2.67 11.05
N GLY A 222 15.77 -2.13 11.19
CA GLY A 222 14.65 -2.36 10.29
C GLY A 222 14.35 -1.11 9.47
N SER A 223 14.32 -1.21 8.15
CA SER A 223 13.75 -0.15 7.32
C SER A 223 12.32 -0.51 6.90
N TYR A 224 11.47 0.52 6.85
CA TYR A 224 10.09 0.37 6.41
C TYR A 224 9.68 1.53 5.54
N ILE A 225 9.05 1.25 4.40
CA ILE A 225 8.41 2.28 3.57
C ILE A 225 7.00 1.85 3.19
N GLN A 226 6.10 2.82 3.20
CA GLN A 226 4.72 2.70 2.78
C GLN A 226 4.56 3.21 1.34
N GLU A 227 3.83 2.48 0.49
CA GLU A 227 3.51 2.96 -0.85
C GLU A 227 2.72 4.29 -0.77
N LYS A 228 3.15 5.27 -1.57
CA LYS A 228 2.44 6.54 -1.70
C LYS A 228 1.12 6.27 -2.43
N HIS A 229 0.03 6.89 -1.95
CA HIS A 229 -1.19 6.97 -2.75
C HIS A 229 -0.92 7.92 -3.91
N THR A 230 -0.73 7.36 -5.10
CA THR A 230 -0.69 8.13 -6.34
C THR A 230 -2.13 8.37 -6.81
N LEU A 231 -2.48 9.64 -6.99
CA LEU A 231 -3.71 10.02 -7.68
C LEU A 231 -3.52 9.74 -9.18
N PHE A 232 -4.62 9.46 -9.90
CA PHE A 232 -4.61 9.16 -11.34
C PHE A 232 -3.86 7.88 -11.75
N THR A 233 -3.80 6.87 -10.87
CA THR A 233 -3.41 5.51 -11.29
C THR A 233 -4.52 4.84 -12.08
N LEU A 234 -4.20 3.79 -12.85
CA LEU A 234 -5.21 2.94 -13.48
C LEU A 234 -6.18 2.36 -12.42
N GLN A 235 -5.69 2.08 -11.22
CA GLN A 235 -6.53 1.67 -10.08
C GLN A 235 -7.52 2.77 -9.67
N HIS A 236 -7.07 4.03 -9.59
CA HIS A 236 -7.95 5.17 -9.34
C HIS A 236 -8.99 5.31 -10.47
N ALA A 237 -8.57 5.15 -11.73
CA ALA A 237 -9.48 5.16 -12.88
C ALA A 237 -10.53 4.06 -12.78
N LYS A 238 -10.14 2.81 -12.45
CA LYS A 238 -11.06 1.67 -12.25
C LYS A 238 -12.08 1.94 -11.15
N VAL A 239 -11.67 2.54 -10.04
CA VAL A 239 -12.57 2.94 -8.95
C VAL A 239 -13.52 4.07 -9.36
N MET A 240 -13.11 4.93 -10.30
CA MET A 240 -13.94 6.01 -10.83
C MET A 240 -14.92 5.57 -11.93
N ILE A 241 -14.74 4.39 -12.54
CA ILE A 241 -15.62 3.85 -13.60
C ILE A 241 -17.10 3.87 -13.18
N PRO A 242 -17.50 3.37 -11.99
CA PRO A 242 -18.90 3.41 -11.56
C PRO A 242 -19.46 4.85 -11.46
N PHE A 243 -18.65 5.80 -10.97
CA PHE A 243 -19.05 7.21 -10.87
C PHE A 243 -19.25 7.82 -12.27
N PHE A 244 -18.38 7.49 -13.21
CA PHE A 244 -18.51 7.94 -14.60
C PHE A 244 -19.83 7.44 -15.23
N PHE A 245 -20.21 6.19 -14.98
CA PHE A 245 -21.50 5.65 -15.44
C PHE A 245 -22.71 6.35 -14.81
N ILE A 246 -22.64 6.70 -13.53
CA ILE A 246 -23.69 7.48 -12.86
C ILE A 246 -23.81 8.85 -13.53
N ILE A 247 -22.68 9.54 -13.76
CA ILE A 247 -22.66 10.86 -14.40
C ILE A 247 -23.28 10.80 -15.81
N ILE A 248 -22.88 9.81 -16.63
CA ILE A 248 -23.46 9.60 -17.97
C ILE A 248 -24.96 9.33 -17.88
N SER A 249 -25.39 8.47 -16.94
CA SER A 249 -26.80 8.14 -16.77
C SER A 249 -27.64 9.36 -16.38
N VAL A 250 -27.12 10.21 -15.50
CA VAL A 250 -27.76 11.49 -15.13
C VAL A 250 -27.84 12.42 -16.35
N ALA A 251 -26.76 12.58 -17.09
CA ALA A 251 -26.71 13.44 -18.28
C ALA A 251 -27.71 13.00 -19.36
N ILE A 252 -27.82 11.68 -19.61
CA ILE A 252 -28.81 11.11 -20.54
C ILE A 252 -30.23 11.42 -20.07
N ASN A 253 -30.54 11.21 -18.79
CA ASN A 253 -31.87 11.47 -18.24
C ASN A 253 -32.27 12.94 -18.34
N VAL A 254 -31.37 13.86 -17.98
CA VAL A 254 -31.60 15.31 -18.10
C VAL A 254 -31.84 15.68 -19.56
N SER A 255 -31.04 15.15 -20.49
CA SER A 255 -31.17 15.41 -21.93
C SER A 255 -32.51 14.90 -22.47
N LEU A 256 -32.92 13.69 -22.10
CA LEU A 256 -34.22 13.13 -22.48
C LEU A 256 -35.38 14.00 -21.94
N ILE A 257 -35.34 14.41 -20.67
CA ILE A 257 -36.35 15.30 -20.08
C ILE A 257 -36.44 16.62 -20.85
N CYS A 258 -35.29 17.23 -21.19
CA CYS A 258 -35.25 18.46 -21.97
C CYS A 258 -35.84 18.30 -23.38
N ILE A 259 -35.52 17.19 -24.07
CA ILE A 259 -36.07 16.89 -25.40
C ILE A 259 -37.57 16.65 -25.33
N PHE A 260 -38.06 15.86 -24.37
CA PHE A 260 -39.48 15.61 -24.19
C PHE A 260 -40.24 16.89 -23.82
N ARG A 261 -39.70 17.73 -22.93
CA ARG A 261 -40.28 19.04 -22.61
C ARG A 261 -40.40 19.94 -23.83
N ARG A 262 -39.35 20.02 -24.67
CA ARG A 262 -39.39 20.80 -25.92
C ARG A 262 -40.42 20.27 -26.91
N LYS A 263 -40.49 18.95 -27.10
CA LYS A 263 -41.50 18.33 -27.98
C LYS A 263 -42.92 18.56 -27.46
N ILE A 264 -43.16 18.43 -26.16
CA ILE A 264 -44.47 18.72 -25.55
C ILE A 264 -44.83 20.20 -25.77
N LYS A 265 -43.93 21.14 -25.48
CA LYS A 265 -44.17 22.58 -25.68
C LYS A 265 -44.52 22.92 -27.13
N LYS A 266 -43.82 22.33 -28.11
CA LYS A 266 -44.09 22.50 -29.54
C LYS A 266 -45.43 21.92 -29.97
N VAL A 267 -45.85 20.81 -29.36
CA VAL A 267 -47.19 20.25 -29.60
C VAL A 267 -48.25 21.21 -29.06
N TYR A 268 -48.11 21.71 -27.82
CA TYR A 268 -49.08 22.65 -27.25
C TYR A 268 -49.16 23.98 -27.99
N SER A 269 -48.06 24.51 -28.53
CA SER A 269 -48.08 25.74 -29.33
C SER A 269 -48.73 25.57 -30.71
N ASN A 270 -48.88 24.35 -31.21
CA ASN A 270 -49.58 24.07 -32.47
C ASN A 270 -51.08 23.81 -32.25
N PHE A 271 -51.54 23.74 -31.00
CA PHE A 271 -52.95 23.53 -30.62
C PHE A 271 -53.57 24.76 -29.94
N ALA A 272 -52.80 25.84 -29.76
CA ALA A 272 -53.26 27.15 -29.32
C ALA A 272 -53.24 28.10 -30.53
#